data_AF-A0A4U8T8I1-F1
#
_entry.id   AF-A0A4U8T8I1-F1
#
_cell.length_a   1.000
_cell.length_b   1.000
_cell.length_c   1.000
_cell.angle_alpha   90.00
_cell.angle_beta   90.00
_cell.angle_gamma   90.00
#
_symmetry.space_group_name_H-M   'P 1'
#
loop_
_entity.id
_entity.type
_entity.pdbx_description
1 polymer ?
#
loop_
_entity_poly.entity_id
_entity_poly.type
_entity_poly.pdbx_seq_one_letter_code
_entity_poly.pdbx_strand_id
1 'polypeptide(L)'
;MKLRILDWHTQDTEQNFYENFYVKLLQDKFNVIYSKEPDFIIYGPYGYEHLRYDCVRIYATGENVRADFNAADYAIDFDCLEFEDRHFQINYALLRDDFKIIVNKHLSETKDIKFKTKFCGYMVSNVWHPFTDTREEVFKALNEYKKVDSGGKHANNIGFAIKNKIEWLKDYKFNLCFENSSYPGYLTEKLFDAFAAGCVPIYWGDTSLRLMDLDSKKDSKDIESSCVTGGGNSL
;
A
#
# COMPACT_ATOMS: atom_id res chain seq x y z
N MET A 1 -16.66 16.99 16.24
CA MET A 1 -16.86 15.60 15.76
C MET A 1 -16.16 14.68 16.74
N LYS A 2 -16.90 13.82 17.44
CA LYS A 2 -16.30 12.81 18.32
C LYS A 2 -15.90 11.61 17.48
N LEU A 3 -14.61 11.28 17.48
CA LEU A 3 -14.05 10.21 16.67
C LEU A 3 -13.24 9.27 17.56
N ARG A 4 -13.14 8.00 17.16
CA ARG A 4 -12.21 7.03 17.76
C ARG A 4 -11.54 6.19 16.68
N ILE A 5 -10.30 5.79 16.94
CA ILE A 5 -9.56 4.84 16.10
C ILE A 5 -9.55 3.49 16.81
N LEU A 6 -10.01 2.44 16.14
CA LEU A 6 -10.12 1.10 16.72
C LEU A 6 -9.47 0.05 15.82
N ASP A 7 -9.20 -1.13 16.38
CA ASP A 7 -8.70 -2.30 15.63
C ASP A 7 -7.50 -1.99 14.73
N TRP A 8 -6.58 -1.18 15.27
CA TRP A 8 -5.43 -0.61 14.58
C TRP A 8 -4.13 -1.26 15.06
N HIS A 9 -3.03 -1.01 14.35
CA HIS A 9 -1.70 -1.51 14.75
C HIS A 9 -1.15 -0.81 16.02
N THR A 10 -1.70 0.36 16.38
CA THR A 10 -1.39 1.07 17.62
C THR A 10 -2.49 0.84 18.65
N GLN A 11 -2.11 0.87 19.93
CA GLN A 11 -3.09 0.82 21.02
C GLN A 11 -4.04 2.02 20.98
N ASP A 12 -5.30 1.80 21.37
CA ASP A 12 -6.31 2.84 21.50
C ASP A 12 -6.03 3.74 22.72
N THR A 13 -5.30 4.82 22.47
CA THR A 13 -4.96 5.86 23.44
C THR A 13 -5.17 7.22 22.81
N GLU A 14 -5.43 8.24 23.65
CA GLU A 14 -5.61 9.62 23.17
C GLU A 14 -4.35 10.14 22.46
N GLN A 15 -3.16 9.76 22.91
CA GLN A 15 -1.91 10.12 22.25
C GLN A 15 -1.85 9.53 20.82
N ASN A 16 -2.03 8.22 20.68
CA ASN A 16 -1.96 7.54 19.38
C ASN A 16 -3.07 8.04 18.44
N PHE A 17 -4.23 8.40 18.99
CA PHE A 17 -5.33 9.01 18.25
C PHE A 17 -4.89 10.28 17.52
N TYR A 18 -4.29 11.25 18.22
CA TYR A 18 -3.85 12.50 17.59
C TYR A 18 -2.61 12.34 16.69
N GLU A 19 -1.88 11.22 16.81
CA GLU A 19 -0.77 10.89 15.92
C GLU A 19 -1.25 10.25 14.59
N ASN A 20 -2.48 9.71 14.55
CA ASN A 20 -3.02 8.98 13.41
C ASN A 20 -3.21 9.88 12.17
N PHE A 21 -2.88 9.33 10.99
CA PHE A 21 -2.95 10.03 9.71
C PHE A 21 -4.35 10.60 9.40
N TYR A 22 -5.40 9.78 9.54
CA TYR A 22 -6.77 10.21 9.24
C TYR A 22 -7.24 11.31 10.18
N VAL A 23 -6.85 11.23 11.46
CA VAL A 23 -7.19 12.25 12.46
C VAL A 23 -6.54 13.58 12.09
N LYS A 24 -5.25 13.59 11.78
CA LYS A 24 -4.54 14.80 11.32
C LYS A 24 -5.18 15.41 10.08
N LEU A 25 -5.50 14.58 9.08
CA LEU A 25 -6.16 15.03 7.84
C LEU A 25 -7.53 15.67 8.12
N LEU A 26 -8.32 15.09 9.02
CA LEU A 26 -9.65 15.61 9.37
C LEU A 26 -9.57 16.88 10.23
N GLN A 27 -8.52 17.04 11.04
CA GLN A 27 -8.32 18.23 11.87
C GLN A 27 -8.10 19.51 11.05
N ASP A 28 -7.67 19.40 9.79
CA ASP A 28 -7.56 20.55 8.89
C ASP A 28 -8.93 21.20 8.56
N LYS A 29 -10.03 20.46 8.74
CA LYS A 29 -11.39 20.90 8.37
C LYS A 29 -12.40 20.85 9.50
N PHE A 30 -12.16 20.01 10.51
CA PHE A 30 -13.12 19.75 11.58
C PHE A 30 -12.46 19.84 12.95
N ASN A 31 -13.24 20.22 13.96
CA ASN A 31 -12.83 20.04 15.35
C ASN A 31 -13.02 18.56 15.73
N VAL A 32 -11.96 17.77 15.57
CA VAL A 32 -11.92 16.33 15.85
C VAL A 32 -11.44 16.11 17.29
N ILE A 33 -12.23 15.40 18.09
CA ILE A 33 -11.91 15.10 19.49
C ILE A 33 -11.96 13.59 19.76
N TYR A 34 -10.98 13.09 20.51
CA TYR A 34 -10.99 11.73 21.04
C TYR A 34 -12.17 11.55 22.00
N SER A 35 -12.95 10.47 21.84
CA SER A 35 -14.07 10.19 22.75
C SER A 35 -14.32 8.70 22.93
N LYS A 36 -14.72 8.31 24.13
CA LYS A 36 -15.23 6.96 24.42
C LYS A 36 -16.68 6.74 23.96
N GLU A 37 -17.40 7.82 23.66
CA GLU A 37 -18.74 7.82 23.07
C GLU A 37 -18.67 8.51 21.70
N PRO A 38 -18.04 7.86 20.70
CA PRO A 38 -17.80 8.47 19.41
C PRO A 38 -19.08 8.58 18.57
N ASP A 39 -19.15 9.63 17.73
CA ASP A 39 -20.15 9.74 16.66
C ASP A 39 -19.71 8.92 15.42
N PHE A 40 -18.39 8.79 15.25
CA PHE A 40 -17.75 8.05 14.16
C PHE A 40 -16.60 7.20 14.70
N ILE A 41 -16.39 6.03 14.11
CA ILE A 41 -15.16 5.26 14.29
C ILE A 41 -14.47 5.03 12.96
N ILE A 42 -13.15 5.14 12.95
CA ILE A 42 -12.32 4.58 11.88
C ILE A 42 -11.64 3.34 12.44
N TYR A 43 -11.73 2.23 11.74
CA TYR A 43 -11.18 0.96 12.23
C TYR A 43 -10.43 0.17 11.16
N GLY A 44 -9.45 -0.61 11.62
CA GLY A 44 -8.61 -1.45 10.77
C GLY A 44 -8.94 -2.94 10.86
N PRO A 45 -8.20 -3.79 10.14
CA PRO A 45 -8.47 -5.23 10.07
C PRO A 45 -7.95 -6.05 11.27
N TYR A 46 -7.50 -5.42 12.37
CA TYR A 46 -6.73 -6.10 13.41
C TYR A 46 -7.53 -6.49 14.66
N GLY A 47 -8.87 -6.51 14.57
CA GLY A 47 -9.73 -6.82 15.70
C GLY A 47 -11.22 -6.66 15.40
N TYR A 48 -12.03 -6.71 16.46
CA TYR A 48 -13.49 -6.67 16.40
C TYR A 48 -14.09 -5.64 17.37
N GLU A 49 -13.28 -4.73 17.91
CA GLU A 49 -13.74 -3.84 18.96
C GLU A 49 -14.69 -2.76 18.46
N HIS A 50 -14.59 -2.40 17.17
CA HIS A 50 -15.56 -1.58 16.45
C HIS A 50 -17.02 -2.07 16.56
N LEU A 51 -17.24 -3.38 16.70
CA LEU A 51 -18.58 -3.97 16.80
C LEU A 51 -19.32 -3.61 18.10
N ARG A 52 -18.61 -3.10 19.11
CA ARG A 52 -19.20 -2.69 20.40
C ARG A 52 -19.85 -1.32 20.39
N TYR A 53 -19.68 -0.55 19.31
CA TYR A 53 -20.14 0.84 19.22
C TYR A 53 -21.33 0.94 18.28
N ASP A 54 -22.39 1.63 18.70
CA ASP A 54 -23.56 1.94 17.88
C ASP A 54 -23.43 3.36 17.29
N CYS A 55 -22.62 3.48 16.25
CA CYS A 55 -22.29 4.74 15.57
C CYS A 55 -21.80 4.45 14.15
N VAL A 56 -21.50 5.49 13.36
CA VAL A 56 -21.01 5.33 11.98
C VAL A 56 -19.62 4.69 11.97
N ARG A 57 -19.46 3.58 11.24
CA ARG A 57 -18.22 2.81 11.15
C ARG A 57 -17.58 2.96 9.77
N ILE A 58 -16.34 3.44 9.76
CA ILE A 58 -15.53 3.64 8.56
C ILE A 58 -14.38 2.65 8.59
N TYR A 59 -14.43 1.63 7.73
CA TYR A 59 -13.31 0.72 7.54
C TYR A 59 -12.17 1.43 6.81
N ALA A 60 -10.94 1.27 7.26
CA ALA A 60 -9.77 1.77 6.55
C ALA A 60 -8.61 0.79 6.67
N THR A 61 -7.92 0.51 5.57
CA THR A 61 -6.80 -0.44 5.62
C THR A 61 -5.68 -0.12 4.65
N GLY A 62 -4.46 -0.49 5.05
CA GLY A 62 -3.28 -0.60 4.20
C GLY A 62 -2.97 -2.03 3.75
N GLU A 63 -3.69 -3.00 4.32
CA GLU A 63 -3.50 -4.42 4.07
C GLU A 63 -4.37 -4.87 2.90
N ASN A 64 -3.99 -5.99 2.29
CA ASN A 64 -4.78 -6.63 1.25
C ASN A 64 -5.97 -7.40 1.86
N VAL A 65 -6.92 -6.68 2.46
CA VAL A 65 -8.14 -7.17 3.13
C VAL A 65 -9.32 -6.31 2.71
N ARG A 66 -10.49 -6.92 2.54
CA ARG A 66 -11.68 -6.26 1.96
C ARG A 66 -12.58 -5.78 3.08
N ALA A 67 -13.25 -4.66 2.86
CA ALA A 67 -14.31 -4.21 3.74
C ALA A 67 -15.47 -5.22 3.80
N ASP A 68 -15.97 -5.49 5.01
CA ASP A 68 -17.27 -6.12 5.20
C ASP A 68 -18.33 -5.04 5.40
N PHE A 69 -19.10 -4.73 4.35
CA PHE A 69 -20.14 -3.71 4.37
C PHE A 69 -21.40 -4.07 5.18
N ASN A 70 -21.46 -5.27 5.77
CA ASN A 70 -22.44 -5.57 6.82
C ASN A 70 -22.01 -5.00 8.17
N ALA A 71 -20.70 -4.86 8.40
CA ALA A 71 -20.13 -4.28 9.60
C ALA A 71 -19.77 -2.79 9.42
N ALA A 72 -19.32 -2.42 8.22
CA ALA A 72 -18.91 -1.06 7.85
C ALA A 72 -20.02 -0.27 7.16
N ASP A 73 -20.21 0.98 7.57
CA ASP A 73 -21.05 1.93 6.82
C ASP A 73 -20.30 2.47 5.60
N TYR A 74 -19.01 2.78 5.77
CA TYR A 74 -18.12 3.29 4.72
C TYR A 74 -16.78 2.54 4.71
N ALA A 75 -16.06 2.58 3.58
CA ALA A 75 -14.73 1.97 3.45
C ALA A 75 -13.73 2.85 2.69
N ILE A 76 -12.47 2.80 3.13
CA ILE A 76 -11.31 3.45 2.54
C ILE A 76 -10.21 2.40 2.33
N ASP A 77 -10.08 1.87 1.12
CA ASP A 77 -9.11 0.81 0.80
C ASP A 77 -8.66 0.84 -0.67
N PHE A 78 -8.02 -0.24 -1.14
CA PHE A 78 -7.41 -0.34 -2.47
C PHE A 78 -8.35 -0.84 -3.55
N ASP A 79 -9.50 -1.38 -3.16
CA ASP A 79 -10.34 -2.12 -4.08
C ASP A 79 -10.83 -1.18 -5.17
N CYS A 80 -10.77 -1.66 -6.42
CA CYS A 80 -11.44 -1.01 -7.52
C CYS A 80 -12.94 -1.33 -7.40
N LEU A 81 -13.62 -0.68 -6.45
CA LEU A 81 -15.03 -0.88 -6.13
C LEU A 81 -15.79 0.42 -6.32
N GLU A 82 -16.83 0.40 -7.14
CA GLU A 82 -17.82 1.47 -7.16
C GLU A 82 -18.96 1.07 -6.24
N PHE A 83 -19.11 1.77 -5.12
CA PHE A 83 -20.20 1.57 -4.18
C PHE A 83 -20.76 2.91 -3.72
N GLU A 84 -21.27 3.67 -4.69
CA GLU A 84 -21.88 4.99 -4.50
C GLU A 84 -21.03 5.88 -3.55
N ASP A 85 -21.62 6.37 -2.47
CA ASP A 85 -20.96 7.20 -1.46
C ASP A 85 -20.29 6.39 -0.34
N ARG A 86 -20.43 5.05 -0.34
CA ARG A 86 -19.95 4.16 0.72
C ARG A 86 -18.49 3.75 0.57
N HIS A 87 -17.87 3.95 -0.58
CA HIS A 87 -16.51 3.50 -0.82
C HIS A 87 -15.63 4.61 -1.41
N PHE A 88 -14.43 4.76 -0.85
CA PHE A 88 -13.40 5.65 -1.34
C PHE A 88 -12.10 4.89 -1.59
N GLN A 89 -11.73 4.72 -2.86
CA GLN A 89 -10.46 4.09 -3.22
C GLN A 89 -9.27 5.00 -2.89
N ILE A 90 -8.36 4.53 -2.04
CA ILE A 90 -7.16 5.27 -1.66
C ILE A 90 -5.97 4.90 -2.55
N ASN A 91 -5.32 5.92 -3.12
CA ASN A 91 -4.05 5.73 -3.82
C ASN A 91 -2.90 6.17 -2.91
N TYR A 92 -2.07 5.21 -2.51
CA TYR A 92 -0.93 5.49 -1.62
C TYR A 92 0.03 6.56 -2.15
N ALA A 93 0.12 6.76 -3.46
CA ALA A 93 0.93 7.85 -4.03
C ALA A 93 0.50 9.22 -3.47
N LEU A 94 -0.81 9.44 -3.36
CA LEU A 94 -1.40 10.72 -2.97
C LEU A 94 -1.17 11.05 -1.49
N LEU A 95 -0.86 10.05 -0.67
CA LEU A 95 -0.63 10.23 0.76
C LEU A 95 0.84 10.53 1.09
N ARG A 96 1.72 10.60 0.09
CA ARG A 96 3.17 10.76 0.31
C ARG A 96 3.60 12.22 0.22
N ASP A 97 4.43 12.64 1.17
CA ASP A 97 5.06 13.97 1.15
C ASP A 97 5.96 14.19 -0.08
N ASP A 98 6.57 13.11 -0.58
CA ASP A 98 7.43 13.13 -1.77
C ASP A 98 6.66 12.92 -3.09
N PHE A 99 5.32 13.02 -3.09
CA PHE A 99 4.49 12.84 -4.28
C PHE A 99 4.94 13.73 -5.45
N LYS A 100 5.28 14.99 -5.17
CA LYS A 100 5.81 15.93 -6.20
C LYS A 100 7.10 15.43 -6.84
N ILE A 101 7.96 14.76 -6.09
CA ILE A 101 9.20 14.17 -6.61
C ILE A 101 8.86 12.95 -7.48
N ILE A 102 7.92 12.11 -7.04
CA ILE A 102 7.50 10.90 -7.75
C ILE A 102 6.86 11.24 -9.10
N VAL A 103 5.96 12.21 -9.18
CA VAL A 103 5.29 12.57 -10.44
C VAL A 103 6.26 13.25 -11.42
N ASN A 104 7.15 14.10 -10.89
CA ASN A 104 8.17 14.79 -11.68
C ASN A 104 9.45 13.97 -11.84
N LYS A 105 9.42 12.68 -11.52
CA LYS A 105 10.60 11.82 -11.59
C LYS A 105 11.26 11.95 -12.97
N HIS A 106 10.48 12.00 -14.05
CA HIS A 106 10.99 12.07 -15.42
C HIS A 106 11.75 13.37 -15.74
N LEU A 107 11.61 14.42 -14.92
CA LEU A 107 12.26 15.73 -15.09
C LEU A 107 13.56 15.87 -14.28
N SER A 108 13.88 14.92 -13.42
CA SER A 108 15.02 15.03 -12.50
C SER A 108 16.35 14.73 -13.20
N GLU A 109 17.27 15.69 -13.21
CA GLU A 109 18.62 15.58 -13.80
C GLU A 109 19.54 14.58 -13.04
N THR A 110 19.22 14.24 -11.78
CA THR A 110 19.99 13.30 -10.95
C THR A 110 19.80 11.83 -11.35
N LYS A 111 19.12 11.58 -12.47
CA LYS A 111 18.80 10.25 -13.00
C LYS A 111 19.78 9.72 -14.02
N ASP A 112 20.94 10.35 -14.21
CA ASP A 112 21.94 9.76 -15.08
C ASP A 112 22.36 8.41 -14.49
N ILE A 113 21.99 7.34 -15.19
CA ILE A 113 22.25 5.95 -14.83
C ILE A 113 23.75 5.68 -14.61
N LYS A 114 24.61 6.57 -15.14
CA LYS A 114 26.06 6.57 -14.89
C LYS A 114 26.43 6.70 -13.42
N PHE A 115 25.61 7.39 -12.60
CA PHE A 115 25.87 7.53 -11.16
C PHE A 115 25.41 6.31 -10.34
N LYS A 116 24.62 5.42 -10.93
CA LYS A 116 24.11 4.21 -10.25
C LYS A 116 25.12 3.07 -10.40
N THR A 117 25.81 2.75 -9.31
CA THR A 117 26.89 1.76 -9.29
C THR A 117 26.39 0.33 -9.08
N LYS A 118 25.22 0.16 -8.46
CA LYS A 118 24.67 -1.14 -8.07
C LYS A 118 23.55 -1.62 -8.99
N PHE A 119 23.37 -2.93 -9.04
CA PHE A 119 22.41 -3.56 -9.95
C PHE A 119 20.97 -3.41 -9.46
N CYS A 120 20.58 -4.16 -8.43
CA CYS A 120 19.21 -4.22 -7.95
C CYS A 120 19.19 -4.24 -6.42
N GLY A 121 18.36 -3.38 -5.83
CA GLY A 121 18.04 -3.42 -4.40
C GLY A 121 16.79 -4.26 -4.16
N TYR A 122 16.73 -4.93 -3.02
CA TYR A 122 15.56 -5.65 -2.53
C TYR A 122 15.35 -5.34 -1.05
N MET A 123 14.14 -4.93 -0.67
CA MET A 123 13.84 -4.48 0.69
C MET A 123 12.56 -5.14 1.21
N VAL A 124 12.71 -6.32 1.79
CA VAL A 124 11.62 -7.05 2.44
C VAL A 124 12.01 -7.41 3.86
N SER A 125 11.17 -6.98 4.81
CA SER A 125 11.34 -7.29 6.24
C SER A 125 10.34 -8.32 6.73
N ASN A 126 9.26 -8.55 5.98
CA ASN A 126 8.30 -9.59 6.31
C ASN A 126 8.91 -10.96 5.96
N VAL A 127 9.02 -11.83 6.96
CA VAL A 127 9.59 -13.19 6.85
C VAL A 127 8.52 -14.28 6.93
N TRP A 128 7.24 -13.90 7.02
CA TRP A 128 6.15 -14.86 7.09
C TRP A 128 5.89 -15.46 5.70
N HIS A 129 6.02 -16.78 5.60
CA HIS A 129 5.88 -17.67 4.41
C HIS A 129 7.14 -17.94 3.56
N PRO A 130 8.16 -18.61 4.13
CA PRO A 130 9.42 -18.92 3.44
C PRO A 130 9.39 -20.07 2.41
N PHE A 131 8.21 -20.58 1.99
CA PHE A 131 8.16 -21.80 1.17
C PHE A 131 7.41 -21.68 -0.17
N THR A 132 6.69 -20.59 -0.44
CA THR A 132 5.94 -20.38 -1.70
C THR A 132 5.69 -18.90 -2.03
N ASP A 133 6.56 -17.99 -1.58
CA ASP A 133 6.42 -16.56 -1.89
C ASP A 133 7.02 -16.25 -3.27
N THR A 134 6.19 -15.78 -4.21
CA THR A 134 6.62 -15.29 -5.53
C THR A 134 7.78 -14.30 -5.44
N ARG A 135 7.88 -13.52 -4.35
CA ARG A 135 9.01 -12.63 -4.08
C ARG A 135 10.32 -13.37 -3.93
N GLU A 136 10.32 -14.46 -3.18
CA GLU A 136 11.52 -15.24 -2.88
C GLU A 136 12.00 -15.97 -4.13
N GLU A 137 11.08 -16.55 -4.90
CA GLU A 137 11.39 -17.22 -6.17
C GLU A 137 12.04 -16.25 -7.17
N VAL A 138 11.43 -15.07 -7.38
CA VAL A 138 11.98 -14.06 -8.29
C VAL A 138 13.29 -13.48 -7.76
N PHE A 139 13.40 -13.25 -6.45
CA PHE A 139 14.66 -12.80 -5.84
C PHE A 139 15.79 -13.80 -6.10
N LYS A 140 15.57 -15.09 -5.85
CA LYS A 140 16.56 -16.15 -6.10
C LYS A 140 16.97 -16.20 -7.56
N ALA A 141 16.00 -16.28 -8.47
CA ALA A 141 16.26 -16.34 -9.91
C ALA A 141 17.02 -15.11 -10.42
N LEU A 142 16.64 -13.91 -9.97
CA LEU A 142 17.32 -12.67 -10.37
C LEU A 142 18.74 -12.60 -9.77
N ASN A 143 18.92 -13.02 -8.52
CA ASN A 143 20.21 -13.02 -7.83
C ASN A 143 21.19 -14.04 -8.42
N GLU A 144 20.71 -15.18 -8.93
CA GLU A 144 21.50 -16.14 -9.71
C GLU A 144 22.00 -15.55 -11.02
N TYR A 145 21.16 -14.78 -11.73
CA TYR A 145 21.57 -14.07 -12.94
C TYR A 145 22.59 -12.96 -12.64
N LYS A 146 22.31 -12.12 -11.62
CA LYS A 146 23.19 -11.05 -11.18
C LYS A 146 22.85 -10.62 -9.76
N LYS A 147 23.87 -10.48 -8.91
CA LYS A 147 23.72 -10.17 -7.49
C LYS A 147 22.70 -9.05 -7.22
N VAL A 148 21.67 -9.39 -6.43
CA VAL A 148 20.67 -8.48 -5.85
C VAL A 148 21.04 -8.24 -4.39
N ASP A 149 21.26 -6.99 -3.99
CA ASP A 149 21.52 -6.67 -2.59
C ASP A 149 20.19 -6.62 -1.82
N SER A 150 20.04 -7.46 -0.80
CA SER A 150 18.88 -7.44 0.11
C SER A 150 19.23 -6.71 1.41
N GLY A 151 18.53 -5.59 1.66
CA GLY A 151 18.76 -4.73 2.84
C GLY A 151 17.72 -4.86 3.94
N GLY A 152 16.67 -5.66 3.72
CA GLY A 152 15.62 -5.94 4.71
C GLY A 152 16.03 -7.04 5.70
N LYS A 153 15.08 -7.50 6.53
CA LYS A 153 15.31 -8.65 7.42
C LYS A 153 15.33 -9.99 6.67
N HIS A 154 14.56 -10.10 5.60
CA HIS A 154 14.48 -11.31 4.79
C HIS A 154 15.64 -11.36 3.78
N ALA A 155 16.30 -12.51 3.68
CA ALA A 155 17.40 -12.78 2.75
C ALA A 155 18.55 -11.73 2.77
N ASN A 156 18.78 -11.05 3.91
CA ASN A 156 19.80 -10.00 4.00
C ASN A 156 21.18 -10.54 3.61
N ASN A 157 21.83 -9.88 2.66
CA ASN A 157 23.14 -10.29 2.15
C ASN A 157 24.14 -9.13 2.08
N ILE A 158 23.82 -8.00 2.73
CA ILE A 158 24.69 -6.82 2.85
C ILE A 158 25.30 -6.69 4.26
N GLY A 159 24.81 -7.46 5.23
CA GLY A 159 25.39 -7.56 6.57
C GLY A 159 24.92 -6.49 7.57
N PHE A 160 23.97 -5.64 7.19
CA PHE A 160 23.40 -4.62 8.07
C PHE A 160 21.96 -4.27 7.68
N ALA A 161 21.20 -3.71 8.65
CA ALA A 161 19.84 -3.23 8.43
C ALA A 161 19.84 -1.80 7.92
N ILE A 162 19.09 -1.55 6.84
CA ILE A 162 18.96 -0.22 6.24
C ILE A 162 17.97 0.64 7.05
N LYS A 163 18.40 1.84 7.43
CA LYS A 163 17.56 2.82 8.13
C LYS A 163 16.74 3.70 7.17
N ASN A 164 17.38 4.20 6.11
CA ASN A 164 16.73 5.03 5.10
C ASN A 164 16.68 4.28 3.76
N LYS A 165 15.51 3.71 3.45
CA LYS A 165 15.28 2.89 2.26
C LYS A 165 15.50 3.67 0.97
N ILE A 166 14.92 4.87 0.84
CA ILE A 166 14.98 5.66 -0.40
C ILE A 166 16.42 6.11 -0.66
N GLU A 167 17.12 6.59 0.37
CA GLU A 167 18.52 7.02 0.23
C GLU A 167 19.42 5.86 -0.20
N TRP A 168 19.27 4.69 0.42
CA TRP A 168 20.02 3.50 0.03
C TRP A 168 19.72 3.07 -1.41
N LEU A 169 18.46 3.16 -1.84
CA LEU A 169 18.06 2.77 -3.20
C LEU A 169 18.64 3.69 -4.29
N LYS A 170 19.10 4.90 -3.97
CA LYS A 170 19.65 5.83 -4.98
C LYS A 170 20.85 5.26 -5.75
N ASP A 171 21.65 4.40 -5.14
CA ASP A 171 22.80 3.75 -5.78
C ASP A 171 22.43 2.66 -6.79
N TYR A 172 21.17 2.22 -6.81
CA TYR A 172 20.70 1.08 -7.58
C TYR A 172 19.99 1.47 -8.87
N LYS A 173 20.25 0.72 -9.93
CA LYS A 173 19.56 0.82 -11.22
C LYS A 173 18.13 0.30 -11.14
N PHE A 174 17.95 -0.85 -10.50
CA PHE A 174 16.66 -1.51 -10.33
C PHE A 174 16.26 -1.62 -8.86
N ASN A 175 14.97 -1.69 -8.60
CA ASN A 175 14.42 -2.05 -7.29
C ASN A 175 13.39 -3.17 -7.47
N LEU A 176 13.61 -4.31 -6.80
CA LEU A 176 12.65 -5.41 -6.74
C LEU A 176 11.59 -5.05 -5.69
N CYS A 177 10.42 -4.60 -6.16
CA CYS A 177 9.43 -3.87 -5.36
C CYS A 177 8.07 -4.57 -5.31
N PHE A 178 8.09 -5.87 -5.08
CA PHE A 178 6.89 -6.71 -5.07
C PHE A 178 6.00 -6.48 -3.86
N GLU A 179 4.69 -6.54 -4.07
CA GLU A 179 3.69 -6.63 -2.99
C GLU A 179 3.69 -7.99 -2.31
N ASN A 180 3.11 -8.06 -1.11
CA ASN A 180 3.13 -9.29 -0.29
C ASN A 180 2.12 -10.33 -0.78
N SER A 181 1.27 -9.91 -1.69
CA SER A 181 0.18 -10.64 -2.31
C SER A 181 -0.24 -9.88 -3.56
N SER A 182 -0.99 -10.53 -4.44
CA SER A 182 -1.42 -9.94 -5.71
C SER A 182 -2.93 -9.83 -5.77
N TYR A 183 -3.43 -8.64 -6.08
CA TYR A 183 -4.86 -8.36 -6.22
C TYR A 183 -5.08 -7.08 -7.06
N PRO A 184 -6.15 -6.96 -7.89
CA PRO A 184 -6.47 -5.72 -8.58
C PRO A 184 -6.60 -4.53 -7.61
N GLY A 185 -5.96 -3.41 -7.93
CA GLY A 185 -5.97 -2.19 -7.11
C GLY A 185 -4.95 -2.18 -5.97
N TYR A 186 -4.44 -3.35 -5.54
CA TYR A 186 -3.51 -3.45 -4.41
C TYR A 186 -2.11 -2.93 -4.75
N LEU A 187 -1.95 -1.61 -4.64
CA LEU A 187 -0.73 -0.87 -4.96
C LEU A 187 -0.28 -0.02 -3.76
N THR A 188 0.89 -0.32 -3.22
CA THR A 188 1.39 0.31 -1.99
C THR A 188 2.61 1.20 -2.20
N GLU A 189 3.28 1.61 -1.12
CA GLU A 189 4.47 2.45 -1.11
C GLU A 189 5.64 1.88 -1.93
N LYS A 190 5.69 0.56 -2.16
CA LYS A 190 6.87 -0.14 -2.70
C LYS A 190 7.23 0.32 -4.11
N LEU A 191 6.22 0.46 -4.98
CA LEU A 191 6.42 0.97 -6.34
C LEU A 191 6.90 2.42 -6.31
N PHE A 192 6.32 3.24 -5.43
CA PHE A 192 6.63 4.65 -5.31
C PHE A 192 8.02 4.91 -4.71
N ASP A 193 8.49 4.07 -3.79
CA ASP A 193 9.87 4.13 -3.27
C ASP A 193 10.91 3.91 -4.37
N ALA A 194 10.64 3.00 -5.31
CA ALA A 194 11.50 2.80 -6.47
C ALA A 194 11.61 4.10 -7.30
N PHE A 195 10.46 4.74 -7.55
CA PHE A 195 10.42 5.98 -8.30
C PHE A 195 11.09 7.14 -7.58
N ALA A 196 10.88 7.29 -6.26
CA ALA A 196 11.49 8.31 -5.43
C ALA A 196 13.02 8.18 -5.40
N ALA A 197 13.55 6.95 -5.40
CA ALA A 197 14.99 6.68 -5.49
C ALA A 197 15.57 6.75 -6.93
N GLY A 198 14.73 7.04 -7.92
CA GLY A 198 15.10 7.05 -9.33
C GLY A 198 15.47 5.68 -9.90
N CYS A 199 15.06 4.59 -9.27
CA CYS A 199 15.23 3.23 -9.78
C CYS A 199 14.21 2.92 -10.87
N VAL A 200 14.55 1.97 -11.73
CA VAL A 200 13.57 1.25 -12.56
C VAL A 200 12.90 0.18 -11.70
N PRO A 201 11.58 0.23 -11.48
CA PRO A 201 10.90 -0.79 -10.68
C PRO A 201 10.81 -2.13 -11.43
N ILE A 202 11.11 -3.22 -10.74
CA ILE A 202 10.71 -4.58 -11.10
C ILE A 202 9.56 -4.92 -10.14
N TYR A 203 8.34 -4.92 -10.67
CA TYR A 203 7.11 -4.90 -9.86
C TYR A 203 6.20 -6.11 -10.12
N TRP A 204 5.53 -6.56 -9.07
CA TRP A 204 4.45 -7.54 -9.08
C TRP A 204 3.55 -7.28 -7.86
N GLY A 205 2.23 -7.37 -8.04
CA GLY A 205 1.26 -7.08 -6.98
C GLY A 205 -0.10 -6.75 -7.58
N ASP A 206 -0.32 -5.47 -7.88
CA ASP A 206 -1.53 -5.00 -8.53
C ASP A 206 -1.70 -5.60 -9.93
N THR A 207 -2.77 -6.38 -10.10
CA THR A 207 -3.07 -7.02 -11.39
C THR A 207 -3.75 -6.10 -12.39
N SER A 208 -4.34 -4.99 -11.93
CA SER A 208 -4.95 -3.97 -12.80
C SER A 208 -3.91 -3.20 -13.61
N LEU A 209 -2.65 -3.16 -13.13
CA LEU A 209 -1.52 -2.59 -13.86
C LEU A 209 -0.97 -3.50 -14.95
N ARG A 210 -1.42 -4.77 -15.03
CA ARG A 210 -0.99 -5.67 -16.08
C ARG A 210 -1.55 -5.15 -17.39
N LEU A 211 -0.68 -4.99 -18.38
CA LEU A 211 -1.12 -4.78 -19.75
C LEU A 211 -1.94 -6.02 -20.14
N MET A 212 -3.26 -5.87 -20.25
CA MET A 212 -4.05 -6.85 -20.99
C MET A 212 -3.55 -6.84 -22.43
N ASP A 213 -3.40 -8.01 -23.03
CA ASP A 213 -2.92 -8.18 -24.40
C ASP A 213 -3.50 -7.11 -25.32
N LEU A 214 -2.62 -6.24 -25.84
CA LEU A 214 -2.93 -5.25 -26.88
C LEU A 214 -3.41 -5.91 -28.18
N ASP A 215 -3.36 -7.23 -28.27
CA ASP A 215 -3.89 -8.05 -29.36
C ASP A 215 -5.36 -8.45 -29.18
N SER A 216 -5.95 -8.27 -28.00
CA SER A 216 -7.39 -8.44 -27.82
C SER A 216 -8.09 -7.12 -28.13
N LYS A 217 -8.65 -7.01 -29.36
CA LYS A 217 -9.72 -6.06 -29.66
C LYS A 217 -10.92 -6.38 -28.76
N LYS A 218 -10.88 -5.93 -27.51
CA LYS A 218 -12.05 -5.84 -26.65
C LYS A 218 -12.36 -4.38 -26.45
N ASP A 219 -13.56 -4.01 -26.88
CA ASP A 219 -14.09 -2.67 -26.80
C ASP A 219 -13.99 -2.14 -25.36
N SER A 220 -13.79 -0.83 -25.25
CA SER A 220 -13.62 -0.06 -24.01
C SER A 220 -14.80 -0.13 -23.02
N LYS A 221 -15.75 -1.05 -23.21
CA LYS A 221 -16.87 -1.35 -22.31
C LYS A 221 -16.55 -2.43 -21.28
N ASP A 222 -15.48 -3.21 -21.46
CA ASP A 222 -15.08 -4.25 -20.50
C ASP A 222 -14.19 -3.71 -19.36
N ILE A 223 -13.77 -2.43 -19.41
CA ILE A 223 -12.92 -1.80 -18.38
C ILE A 223 -13.68 -1.65 -17.06
N GLU A 224 -14.99 -1.48 -17.11
CA GLU A 224 -15.86 -1.44 -15.91
C GLU A 224 -15.98 -2.82 -15.23
N SER A 225 -15.65 -3.92 -15.91
CA SER A 225 -15.89 -5.28 -15.39
C SER A 225 -14.75 -5.87 -14.55
N SER A 226 -13.57 -5.23 -14.50
CA SER A 226 -12.49 -5.65 -13.58
C SER A 226 -12.67 -5.06 -12.17
N CYS A 227 -13.55 -4.08 -12.03
CA CYS A 227 -14.04 -3.59 -10.77
C CYS A 227 -15.16 -4.53 -10.32
N VAL A 228 -14.98 -5.20 -9.19
CA VAL A 228 -15.99 -6.13 -8.67
C VAL A 228 -17.19 -5.28 -8.24
N THR A 229 -18.30 -5.31 -8.98
CA THR A 229 -19.58 -4.84 -8.47
C THR A 229 -19.93 -5.72 -7.27
N GLY A 230 -20.02 -5.14 -6.07
CA GLY A 230 -20.22 -5.85 -4.81
C GLY A 230 -21.41 -6.82 -4.86
N GLY A 231 -21.12 -8.10 -5.10
CA GLY A 231 -22.05 -9.20 -4.96
C GLY A 231 -21.78 -9.86 -3.62
N GLY A 232 -22.63 -9.57 -2.62
CA GLY A 232 -22.62 -10.30 -1.35
C GLY A 232 -22.81 -11.79 -1.61
N ASN A 233 -21.82 -12.60 -1.23
CA ASN A 233 -22.03 -14.02 -1.05
C ASN A 233 -22.36 -14.26 0.41
N SER A 234 -23.65 -14.44 0.67
CA SER A 234 -24.16 -15.20 1.80
C SER A 234 -23.56 -16.60 1.78
N LEU A 235 -22.91 -17.00 2.88
CA LEU A 235 -23.13 -18.26 3.59
C LEU A 235 -22.52 -18.15 5.00
#